data_AF-D9SNR4-F1
#
_entry.id   AF-D9SNR4-F1
#
_cell.length_a   1.000
_cell.length_b   1.000
_cell.length_c   1.000
_cell.angle_alpha   90.00
_cell.angle_beta   90.00
_cell.angle_gamma   90.00
#
_symmetry.space_group_name_H-M   'P 1'
#
loop_
_entity.id
_entity.type
_entity.pdbx_description
1 polymer ?
#
loop_
_entity_poly.entity_id
_entity_poly.type
_entity_poly.pdbx_seq_one_letter_code
_entity_poly.pdbx_strand_id
1 'polypeptide(L)'
;MLKKKRTFISKILLASMCVSIVPATVALAEENAVIQENVSNDIEVIPMFGEPQATTSLALKSNASTGYSWKYTVVQGDSIVESSKSYMPDDTSGTIDGSGGTDIWIFKSLKEGSTTLRFEYSRSWEKDEVETKEFVITVDSKMNTTVKETTKGTAQIQLKANPTTGCSWRYSVVQGESIEEASTLYVTDAVPADIDGSGGTDIWVFKGLKEGSTLLKFEYLQSWLENAFYTKYFNLAVDKDLNVTITEVAEPPKDGPSSQINYDINGDSKVSLIDLVLLKKYLLDNTVVINKDAADINRDGQINAIDVALLRKVLLT
;
A
#
# COMPACT_ATOMS: atom_id res chain seq x y z
N MET A 1 -42.69 38.51 45.34
CA MET A 1 -42.09 37.48 44.46
C MET A 1 -42.56 37.70 43.03
N LEU A 2 -41.83 38.46 42.23
CA LEU A 2 -42.17 38.70 40.82
C LEU A 2 -40.97 39.29 40.03
N LYS A 3 -40.63 38.61 38.94
CA LYS A 3 -40.18 39.04 37.58
C LYS A 3 -39.36 40.35 37.37
N LYS A 4 -38.24 40.17 36.63
CA LYS A 4 -37.64 40.97 35.53
C LYS A 4 -37.98 42.48 35.40
N LYS A 5 -36.94 43.32 35.18
CA LYS A 5 -36.89 44.31 34.09
C LYS A 5 -35.47 44.88 33.82
N ARG A 6 -35.25 45.20 32.53
CA ARG A 6 -34.06 45.77 31.85
C ARG A 6 -33.97 47.30 31.99
N THR A 7 -32.81 47.85 31.56
CA THR A 7 -32.48 49.11 30.81
C THR A 7 -31.52 50.07 31.55
N PHE A 8 -30.70 50.97 30.98
CA PHE A 8 -29.87 51.19 29.76
C PHE A 8 -29.33 52.67 29.91
N ILE A 9 -28.25 53.06 29.19
CA ILE A 9 -27.77 54.45 28.87
C ILE A 9 -26.76 55.06 29.90
N SER A 10 -25.56 55.59 29.55
CA SER A 10 -25.17 56.77 28.72
C SER A 10 -23.63 56.73 28.40
N LYS A 11 -23.07 56.97 27.19
CA LYS A 11 -22.78 58.21 26.39
C LYS A 11 -22.07 59.33 27.20
N ILE A 12 -21.02 60.09 26.81
CA ILE A 12 -20.28 60.46 25.56
C ILE A 12 -19.06 61.35 25.98
N LEU A 13 -17.92 61.42 25.26
CA LEU A 13 -17.34 62.69 24.72
C LEU A 13 -16.11 62.52 23.77
N LEU A 14 -16.07 63.40 22.76
CA LEU A 14 -15.16 63.58 21.61
C LEU A 14 -14.00 64.56 21.90
N ALA A 15 -12.91 64.44 21.11
CA ALA A 15 -12.09 65.52 20.48
C ALA A 15 -10.80 64.88 19.92
N SER A 16 -10.13 65.26 18.83
CA SER A 16 -10.31 66.24 17.74
C SER A 16 -9.11 66.09 16.77
N MET A 17 -9.32 66.28 15.44
CA MET A 17 -8.43 66.90 14.41
C MET A 17 -6.99 66.36 14.17
N CYS A 18 -6.38 66.26 12.98
CA CYS A 18 -6.56 66.88 11.65
C CYS A 18 -5.73 66.13 10.57
N VAL A 19 -6.29 66.00 9.36
CA VAL A 19 -5.76 66.46 8.03
C VAL A 19 -4.29 66.12 7.70
N SER A 20 -3.97 65.40 6.62
CA SER A 20 -3.78 66.01 5.29
C SER A 20 -3.71 64.99 4.15
N ILE A 21 -4.39 65.33 3.06
CA ILE A 21 -4.39 64.71 1.72
C ILE A 21 -3.24 65.33 0.91
N VAL A 22 -2.51 64.54 0.11
CA VAL A 22 -1.89 65.03 -1.14
C VAL A 22 -2.03 63.94 -2.23
N PRO A 23 -2.36 64.29 -3.49
CA PRO A 23 -2.94 63.39 -4.47
C PRO A 23 -1.91 62.76 -5.42
N ALA A 24 -2.30 61.64 -6.02
CA ALA A 24 -1.69 61.11 -7.23
C ALA A 24 -2.14 61.93 -8.45
N THR A 25 -1.20 62.40 -9.28
CA THR A 25 -1.48 62.67 -10.70
C THR A 25 -0.22 62.76 -11.55
N VAL A 26 -0.30 62.02 -12.66
CA VAL A 26 0.18 62.29 -14.03
C VAL A 26 1.64 62.01 -14.38
N ALA A 27 1.73 60.97 -15.22
CA ALA A 27 2.75 60.54 -16.17
C ALA A 27 3.60 61.63 -16.83
N LEU A 28 4.86 61.28 -17.12
CA LEU A 28 5.55 61.68 -18.35
C LEU A 28 6.58 60.62 -18.79
N ALA A 29 6.58 60.40 -20.09
CA ALA A 29 7.67 59.95 -20.96
C ALA A 29 8.09 58.47 -20.93
N GLU A 30 7.63 57.76 -21.96
CA GLU A 30 8.37 56.69 -22.63
C GLU A 30 9.73 57.20 -23.11
N GLU A 31 10.80 56.44 -22.85
CA GLU A 31 11.92 56.37 -23.78
C GLU A 31 12.31 54.90 -23.95
N ASN A 32 12.22 54.48 -25.21
CA ASN A 32 12.52 53.16 -25.71
C ASN A 32 14.01 52.84 -25.53
N ALA A 33 14.31 51.72 -24.87
CA ALA A 33 15.56 51.00 -25.09
C ALA A 33 15.24 49.51 -25.24
N VAL A 34 15.04 49.12 -26.50
CA VAL A 34 15.08 47.74 -26.96
C VAL A 34 16.50 47.21 -26.73
N ILE A 35 16.64 46.24 -25.83
CA ILE A 35 17.73 45.26 -25.87
C ILE A 35 17.10 43.87 -25.80
N GLN A 36 17.63 43.02 -26.67
CA GLN A 36 17.10 41.79 -27.22
C GLN A 36 16.73 40.72 -26.18
N GLU A 37 15.72 39.94 -26.56
CA GLU A 37 15.26 38.72 -25.92
C GLU A 37 16.42 37.83 -25.46
N ASN A 38 16.50 37.61 -24.16
CA ASN A 38 16.98 36.35 -23.64
C ASN A 38 15.76 35.69 -23.00
N VAL A 39 15.19 34.69 -23.69
CA VAL A 39 14.15 33.84 -23.13
C VAL A 39 14.78 33.02 -22.01
N SER A 40 14.84 33.63 -20.82
CA SER A 40 14.91 32.90 -19.57
C SER A 40 13.64 32.07 -19.52
N ASN A 41 13.78 30.75 -19.63
CA ASN A 41 12.75 29.86 -19.14
C ASN A 41 12.63 30.14 -17.64
N ASP A 42 11.69 31.00 -17.28
CA ASP A 42 11.26 31.23 -15.90
C ASP A 42 10.62 29.93 -15.42
N ILE A 43 11.46 28.98 -15.01
CA ILE A 43 11.06 27.88 -14.17
C ILE A 43 10.76 28.52 -12.82
N GLU A 44 9.49 28.75 -12.53
CA GLU A 44 9.04 28.89 -11.15
C GLU A 44 9.43 27.61 -10.42
N VAL A 45 10.55 27.65 -9.70
CA VAL A 45 10.86 26.66 -8.68
C VAL A 45 9.88 26.91 -7.55
N ILE A 46 8.70 26.28 -7.63
CA ILE A 46 7.81 26.19 -6.48
C ILE A 46 8.60 25.39 -5.43
N PRO A 47 8.91 25.95 -4.25
CA PRO A 47 9.49 25.17 -3.18
C PRO A 47 8.43 24.15 -2.77
N MET A 48 8.58 22.92 -3.26
CA MET A 48 7.87 21.79 -2.74
C MET A 48 8.36 21.65 -1.30
N PHE A 49 7.57 22.17 -0.35
CA PHE A 49 7.67 21.78 1.05
C PHE A 49 7.27 20.31 1.11
N GLY A 50 8.17 19.43 0.66
CA GLY A 50 8.03 18.00 0.84
C GLY A 50 8.08 17.76 2.33
N GLU A 51 7.07 17.08 2.86
CA GLU A 51 7.17 16.46 4.17
C GLU A 51 8.49 15.71 4.29
N PRO A 52 9.15 15.67 5.46
CA PRO A 52 10.41 14.96 5.62
C PRO A 52 10.23 13.51 5.17
N GLN A 53 10.81 13.17 4.01
CA GLN A 53 10.83 11.80 3.51
C GLN A 53 11.72 11.00 4.47
N ALA A 54 11.08 10.20 5.32
CA ALA A 54 11.80 9.29 6.19
C ALA A 54 12.64 8.34 5.33
N THR A 55 13.89 8.16 5.75
CA THR A 55 14.81 7.21 5.12
C THR A 55 15.09 6.07 6.08
N THR A 56 15.37 4.89 5.52
CA THR A 56 15.77 3.71 6.27
C THR A 56 16.97 3.07 5.63
N SER A 57 17.82 2.47 6.44
CA SER A 57 19.02 1.77 5.97
C SER A 57 18.90 0.28 6.17
N LEU A 58 19.31 -0.50 5.17
CA LEU A 58 19.54 -1.93 5.28
C LEU A 58 21.00 -2.22 4.98
N ALA A 59 21.66 -2.98 5.85
CA ALA A 59 23.09 -3.26 5.76
C ALA A 59 23.34 -4.76 5.76
N LEU A 60 24.06 -5.26 4.77
CA LEU A 60 24.41 -6.68 4.63
C LEU A 60 25.92 -6.84 4.53
N LYS A 61 26.48 -7.76 5.33
CA LYS A 61 27.89 -8.13 5.23
C LYS A 61 28.17 -8.68 3.83
N SER A 62 29.28 -8.26 3.25
CA SER A 62 29.73 -8.71 1.95
C SER A 62 31.25 -8.77 1.88
N ASN A 63 31.78 -9.51 0.92
CA ASN A 63 33.21 -9.55 0.67
C ASN A 63 33.49 -9.22 -0.79
N ALA A 64 33.40 -7.93 -1.14
CA ALA A 64 33.55 -7.46 -2.51
C ALA A 64 34.89 -7.86 -3.16
N SER A 65 35.95 -8.06 -2.36
CA SER A 65 37.27 -8.49 -2.84
C SER A 65 37.28 -9.87 -3.54
N THR A 66 36.24 -10.67 -3.30
CA THR A 66 36.09 -12.03 -3.87
C THR A 66 35.22 -12.07 -5.14
N GLY A 67 34.76 -10.91 -5.61
CA GLY A 67 33.89 -10.77 -6.79
C GLY A 67 32.40 -10.99 -6.52
N TYR A 68 32.02 -11.31 -5.27
CA TYR A 68 30.61 -11.43 -4.88
C TYR A 68 30.00 -10.08 -4.57
N SER A 69 28.72 -9.93 -4.90
CA SER A 69 27.94 -8.73 -4.59
C SER A 69 26.50 -9.11 -4.31
N TRP A 70 25.88 -8.37 -3.40
CA TRP A 70 24.44 -8.44 -3.20
C TRP A 70 23.71 -7.65 -4.28
N LYS A 71 22.68 -8.27 -4.84
CA LYS A 71 21.64 -7.64 -5.65
C LYS A 71 20.29 -7.89 -5.00
N TYR A 72 19.31 -7.03 -5.25
CA TYR A 72 17.96 -7.28 -4.76
C TYR A 72 16.91 -7.11 -5.85
N THR A 73 15.78 -7.78 -5.64
CA THR A 73 14.54 -7.62 -6.40
C THR A 73 13.41 -7.28 -5.45
N VAL A 74 12.45 -6.47 -5.91
CA VAL A 74 11.19 -6.25 -5.19
C VAL A 74 10.29 -7.45 -5.43
N VAL A 75 9.99 -8.21 -4.37
CA VAL A 75 9.08 -9.36 -4.42
C VAL A 75 7.63 -8.88 -4.35
N GLN A 76 7.38 -7.85 -3.54
CA GLN A 76 6.03 -7.33 -3.30
C GLN A 76 6.07 -5.89 -2.83
N GLY A 77 5.08 -5.09 -3.23
CA GLY A 77 4.83 -3.76 -2.69
C GLY A 77 5.60 -2.64 -3.39
N ASP A 78 5.22 -1.40 -3.08
CA ASP A 78 5.71 -0.18 -3.73
C ASP A 78 5.75 1.01 -2.75
N SER A 79 5.88 0.74 -1.46
CA SER A 79 5.87 1.72 -0.38
C SER A 79 7.20 2.47 -0.23
N ILE A 80 8.26 2.00 -0.89
CA ILE A 80 9.60 2.58 -0.82
C ILE A 80 10.26 2.69 -2.20
N VAL A 81 11.31 3.51 -2.28
CA VAL A 81 12.23 3.58 -3.42
C VAL A 81 13.67 3.58 -2.94
N GLU A 82 14.60 2.96 -3.69
CA GLU A 82 16.02 3.09 -3.40
C GLU A 82 16.46 4.55 -3.60
N SER A 83 17.12 5.11 -2.58
CA SER A 83 17.74 6.42 -2.64
C SER A 83 19.23 6.33 -2.97
N SER A 84 19.93 5.35 -2.42
CA SER A 84 21.35 5.12 -2.70
C SER A 84 21.80 3.74 -2.25
N LYS A 85 22.91 3.29 -2.86
CA LYS A 85 23.71 2.15 -2.42
C LYS A 85 25.15 2.60 -2.17
N SER A 86 25.76 2.14 -1.09
CA SER A 86 27.18 2.33 -0.80
C SER A 86 27.81 1.05 -0.27
N TYR A 87 29.14 0.99 -0.26
CA TYR A 87 29.91 -0.09 0.33
C TYR A 87 30.87 0.48 1.37
N MET A 88 30.88 -0.10 2.56
CA MET A 88 31.77 0.27 3.66
C MET A 88 32.74 -0.90 3.91
N PRO A 89 34.04 -0.77 3.58
CA PRO A 89 35.02 -1.81 3.88
C PRO A 89 35.20 -1.96 5.39
N ASP A 90 35.45 -3.20 5.85
CA ASP A 90 35.72 -3.47 7.27
C ASP A 90 37.10 -2.93 7.67
N ASP A 91 38.08 -2.98 6.77
CA ASP A 91 39.36 -2.27 6.91
C ASP A 91 39.31 -0.91 6.21
N THR A 92 39.32 0.16 7.00
CA THR A 92 39.37 1.54 6.49
C THR A 92 40.79 2.02 6.21
N SER A 93 41.83 1.27 6.63
CA SER A 93 43.23 1.61 6.38
C SER A 93 43.68 1.26 4.96
N GLY A 94 42.97 0.34 4.29
CA GLY A 94 43.32 -0.16 2.96
C GLY A 94 44.61 -0.96 2.93
N THR A 95 45.05 -1.51 4.07
CA THR A 95 46.31 -2.25 4.19
C THR A 95 46.11 -3.76 4.24
N ILE A 96 44.87 -4.22 4.44
CA ILE A 96 44.52 -5.64 4.51
C ILE A 96 43.85 -6.07 3.21
N ASP A 97 44.62 -6.74 2.36
CA ASP A 97 44.12 -7.38 1.14
C ASP A 97 43.08 -8.46 1.49
N GLY A 98 41.97 -8.46 0.76
CA GLY A 98 40.90 -9.44 0.94
C GLY A 98 39.94 -9.14 2.09
N SER A 99 40.07 -7.98 2.76
CA SER A 99 39.11 -7.54 3.76
C SER A 99 37.71 -7.40 3.14
N GLY A 100 36.72 -7.96 3.84
CA GLY A 100 35.32 -7.79 3.48
C GLY A 100 34.81 -6.39 3.82
N GLY A 101 33.51 -6.26 3.88
CA GLY A 101 32.83 -5.01 4.19
C GLY A 101 31.34 -5.22 4.32
N THR A 102 30.61 -4.14 4.09
CA THR A 102 29.16 -4.10 4.25
C THR A 102 28.56 -3.30 3.12
N ASP A 103 27.67 -3.91 2.33
CA ASP A 103 26.79 -3.17 1.42
C ASP A 103 25.69 -2.50 2.23
N ILE A 104 25.43 -1.22 1.96
CA ILE A 104 24.43 -0.41 2.66
C ILE A 104 23.50 0.19 1.61
N TRP A 105 22.21 -0.07 1.74
CA TRP A 105 21.17 0.57 0.94
C TRP A 105 20.40 1.56 1.80
N ILE A 106 20.10 2.71 1.23
CA ILE A 106 19.18 3.70 1.80
C ILE A 106 17.92 3.70 0.97
N PHE A 107 16.78 3.46 1.62
CA PHE A 107 15.46 3.54 1.00
C PHE A 107 14.71 4.76 1.52
N LYS A 108 13.98 5.43 0.61
CA LYS A 108 13.03 6.50 0.93
C LYS A 108 11.62 5.94 1.00
N SER A 109 10.88 6.32 2.03
CA SER A 109 9.46 6.04 2.14
C SER A 109 8.66 6.87 1.12
N LEU A 110 7.76 6.22 0.38
CA LEU A 110 6.85 6.87 -0.58
C LEU A 110 5.44 7.03 0.01
N LYS A 111 4.92 5.96 0.62
CA LYS A 111 3.57 5.90 1.19
C LYS A 111 3.48 4.82 2.26
N GLU A 112 2.48 4.92 3.13
CA GLU A 112 2.14 3.87 4.09
C GLU A 112 1.95 2.53 3.37
N GLY A 113 2.43 1.45 3.99
CA GLY A 113 2.34 0.09 3.46
C GLY A 113 3.62 -0.71 3.72
N SER A 114 3.84 -1.76 2.94
CA SER A 114 5.03 -2.61 3.08
C SER A 114 5.63 -2.99 1.72
N THR A 115 6.93 -3.22 1.72
CA THR A 115 7.67 -3.70 0.54
C THR A 115 8.61 -4.82 0.95
N THR A 116 8.48 -5.96 0.29
CA THR A 116 9.33 -7.13 0.48
C THR A 116 10.43 -7.14 -0.56
N LEU A 117 11.68 -7.17 -0.10
CA LEU A 117 12.88 -7.22 -0.91
C LEU A 117 13.54 -8.58 -0.75
N ARG A 118 13.94 -9.20 -1.86
CA ARG A 118 14.80 -10.39 -1.86
C ARG A 118 16.20 -10.00 -2.28
N PHE A 119 17.17 -10.31 -1.45
CA PHE A 119 18.60 -10.12 -1.66
C PHE A 119 19.24 -11.45 -2.03
N GLU A 120 20.02 -11.44 -3.11
CA GLU A 120 20.76 -12.58 -3.63
C GLU A 120 22.25 -12.22 -3.67
N TYR A 121 23.08 -13.06 -3.05
CA TYR A 121 24.53 -12.91 -3.01
C TYR A 121 25.18 -13.83 -4.04
N SER A 122 25.73 -13.24 -5.09
CA SER A 122 26.34 -14.00 -6.18
C SER A 122 27.47 -13.22 -6.85
N ARG A 123 28.30 -13.95 -7.60
CA ARG A 123 29.21 -13.35 -8.58
C ARG A 123 28.45 -13.03 -9.85
N SER A 124 28.83 -11.94 -10.52
CA SER A 124 28.15 -11.49 -11.75
C SER A 124 28.21 -12.49 -12.90
N TRP A 125 29.09 -13.50 -12.83
CA TRP A 125 29.26 -14.56 -13.82
C TRP A 125 28.84 -15.97 -13.33
N GLU A 126 28.34 -16.11 -12.11
CA GLU A 126 27.81 -17.38 -11.59
C GLU A 126 26.28 -17.40 -11.69
N LYS A 127 25.71 -18.57 -11.99
CA LYS A 127 24.27 -18.72 -12.14
C LYS A 127 23.57 -18.94 -10.80
N ASP A 128 24.25 -19.59 -9.86
CA ASP A 128 23.69 -19.98 -8.58
C ASP A 128 24.06 -18.94 -7.51
N GLU A 129 23.07 -18.52 -6.74
CA GLU A 129 23.27 -17.69 -5.56
C GLU A 129 23.83 -18.51 -4.39
N VAL A 130 24.78 -17.91 -3.67
CA VAL A 130 25.39 -18.55 -2.48
C VAL A 130 24.56 -18.29 -1.23
N GLU A 131 23.84 -17.17 -1.21
CA GLU A 131 22.98 -16.80 -0.08
C GLU A 131 21.77 -16.00 -0.58
N THR A 132 20.62 -16.27 0.02
CA THR A 132 19.39 -15.49 -0.19
C THR A 132 18.85 -15.02 1.14
N LYS A 133 18.49 -13.73 1.23
CA LYS A 133 17.82 -13.13 2.38
C LYS A 133 16.60 -12.34 1.92
N GLU A 134 15.49 -12.41 2.65
CA GLU A 134 14.33 -11.57 2.38
C GLU A 134 14.09 -10.60 3.53
N PHE A 135 13.72 -9.37 3.22
CA PHE A 135 13.43 -8.33 4.20
C PHE A 135 12.09 -7.68 3.87
N VAL A 136 11.28 -7.43 4.88
CA VAL A 136 10.08 -6.60 4.77
C VAL A 136 10.40 -5.23 5.37
N ILE A 137 10.19 -4.19 4.57
CA ILE A 137 10.26 -2.80 5.00
C ILE A 137 8.83 -2.29 5.11
N THR A 138 8.42 -1.95 6.33
CA THR A 138 7.08 -1.39 6.62
C THR A 138 7.20 0.11 6.84
N VAL A 139 6.34 0.88 6.17
CA VAL A 139 6.17 2.33 6.33
C VAL A 139 4.85 2.55 7.07
N ASP A 140 4.89 3.19 8.23
CA ASP A 140 3.69 3.53 9.01
C ASP A 140 3.03 4.83 8.53
N SER A 141 1.86 5.17 9.09
CA SER A 141 1.12 6.39 8.77
C SER A 141 1.84 7.70 9.14
N LYS A 142 2.94 7.63 9.92
CA LYS A 142 3.82 8.75 10.28
C LYS A 142 5.12 8.73 9.46
N MET A 143 5.17 7.91 8.40
CA MET A 143 6.31 7.65 7.53
C MET A 143 7.51 6.97 8.22
N ASN A 144 7.40 6.55 9.48
CA ASN A 144 8.48 5.79 10.10
C ASN A 144 8.62 4.43 9.45
N THR A 145 9.84 3.90 9.49
CA THR A 145 10.17 2.64 8.84
C THR A 145 10.60 1.60 9.86
N THR A 146 10.20 0.36 9.62
CA THR A 146 10.75 -0.81 10.31
C THR A 146 11.24 -1.82 9.28
N VAL A 147 12.39 -2.43 9.54
CA VAL A 147 12.98 -3.45 8.67
C VAL A 147 13.07 -4.74 9.45
N LYS A 148 12.51 -5.83 8.90
CA LYS A 148 12.59 -7.17 9.49
C LYS A 148 13.04 -8.17 8.46
N GLU A 149 14.05 -8.97 8.79
CA GLU A 149 14.37 -10.17 8.02
C GLU A 149 13.20 -11.14 8.11
N THR A 150 12.82 -11.72 6.98
CA THR A 150 11.71 -12.65 6.85
C THR A 150 12.16 -13.93 6.16
N THR A 151 11.33 -14.96 6.24
CA THR A 151 11.61 -16.22 5.56
C THR A 151 11.25 -16.11 4.09
N LYS A 152 12.07 -16.71 3.21
CA LYS A 152 11.80 -16.79 1.77
C LYS A 152 10.38 -17.29 1.49
N GLY A 153 9.69 -16.63 0.57
CA GLY A 153 8.35 -17.03 0.13
C GLY A 153 7.25 -16.71 1.13
N THR A 154 7.46 -15.68 1.96
CA THR A 154 6.44 -15.17 2.88
C THR A 154 6.00 -13.76 2.53
N ALA A 155 4.75 -13.44 2.83
CA ALA A 155 4.15 -12.13 2.62
C ALA A 155 3.30 -11.72 3.82
N GLN A 156 3.10 -10.41 4.02
CA GLN A 156 2.43 -9.89 5.22
C GLN A 156 1.18 -9.06 4.88
N ILE A 157 0.10 -9.31 5.61
CA ILE A 157 -1.08 -8.43 5.66
C ILE A 157 -1.02 -7.65 6.96
N GLN A 158 -1.15 -6.33 6.89
CA GLN A 158 -1.12 -5.43 8.03
C GLN A 158 -2.41 -4.63 8.09
N LEU A 159 -3.16 -4.75 9.19
CA LEU A 159 -4.44 -4.07 9.37
C LEU A 159 -4.44 -3.30 10.68
N LYS A 160 -4.87 -2.03 10.62
CA LYS A 160 -5.07 -1.22 11.82
C LYS A 160 -6.15 -1.85 12.69
N ALA A 161 -5.85 -1.99 13.97
CA ALA A 161 -6.71 -2.60 14.97
C ALA A 161 -6.68 -1.74 16.24
N ASN A 162 -7.77 -1.74 17.00
CA ASN A 162 -7.79 -1.16 18.33
C ASN A 162 -8.44 -2.14 19.31
N PRO A 163 -7.66 -3.06 19.89
CA PRO A 163 -8.16 -4.06 20.84
C PRO A 163 -8.83 -3.44 22.08
N THR A 164 -8.51 -2.19 22.44
CA THR A 164 -9.12 -1.51 23.60
C THR A 164 -10.62 -1.22 23.39
N THR A 165 -11.09 -1.31 22.14
CA THR A 165 -12.52 -1.20 21.78
C THR A 165 -13.27 -2.55 21.86
N GLY A 166 -12.58 -3.63 22.24
CA GLY A 166 -13.10 -4.99 22.21
C GLY A 166 -13.22 -5.58 20.81
N CYS A 167 -12.78 -4.86 19.77
CA CYS A 167 -12.78 -5.33 18.38
C CYS A 167 -11.46 -6.02 18.05
N SER A 168 -11.53 -7.07 17.23
CA SER A 168 -10.37 -7.70 16.64
C SER A 168 -10.66 -8.08 15.18
N TRP A 169 -9.60 -8.19 14.41
CA TRP A 169 -9.68 -8.81 13.10
C TRP A 169 -9.65 -10.33 13.24
N ARG A 170 -10.41 -11.00 12.38
CA ARG A 170 -10.25 -12.42 12.07
C ARG A 170 -10.26 -12.58 10.56
N TYR A 171 -9.72 -13.66 10.05
CA TYR A 171 -9.87 -14.00 8.64
C TYR A 171 -10.48 -15.38 8.43
N SER A 172 -11.01 -15.57 7.23
CA SER A 172 -11.47 -16.86 6.72
C SER A 172 -11.00 -17.02 5.28
N VAL A 173 -10.77 -18.26 4.87
CA VAL A 173 -10.48 -18.59 3.48
C VAL A 173 -11.80 -18.65 2.73
N VAL A 174 -11.97 -17.79 1.73
CA VAL A 174 -13.15 -17.82 0.86
C VAL A 174 -12.98 -18.87 -0.23
N GLN A 175 -11.77 -18.92 -0.82
CA GLN A 175 -11.44 -19.85 -1.89
C GLN A 175 -9.93 -20.09 -1.96
N GLY A 176 -9.54 -21.29 -2.37
CA GLY A 176 -8.15 -21.64 -2.62
C GLY A 176 -7.45 -22.24 -1.40
N GLU A 177 -6.25 -22.79 -1.63
CA GLU A 177 -5.47 -23.55 -0.65
C GLU A 177 -3.97 -23.48 -0.98
N SER A 178 -3.55 -22.39 -1.60
CA SER A 178 -2.17 -22.17 -2.06
C SER A 178 -1.24 -21.63 -0.99
N ILE A 179 -1.74 -21.32 0.21
CA ILE A 179 -1.00 -20.65 1.29
C ILE A 179 -1.22 -21.31 2.65
N GLU A 180 -0.31 -21.05 3.57
CA GLU A 180 -0.37 -21.39 4.99
C GLU A 180 -0.13 -20.13 5.82
N GLU A 181 -0.83 -19.97 6.96
CA GLU A 181 -0.48 -18.93 7.94
C GLU A 181 0.78 -19.36 8.69
N ALA A 182 1.85 -18.57 8.55
CA ALA A 182 3.10 -18.80 9.27
C ALA A 182 3.08 -18.21 10.68
N SER A 183 2.46 -17.03 10.86
CA SER A 183 2.30 -16.40 12.17
C SER A 183 1.32 -15.23 12.15
N THR A 184 0.87 -14.84 13.34
CA THR A 184 0.14 -13.60 13.59
C THR A 184 0.74 -12.84 14.79
N LEU A 185 0.77 -11.50 14.71
CA LEU A 185 1.30 -10.63 15.76
C LEU A 185 0.53 -9.31 15.80
N TYR A 186 0.16 -8.86 16.99
CA TYR A 186 -0.30 -7.49 17.21
C TYR A 186 0.84 -6.60 17.71
N VAL A 187 1.00 -5.43 17.09
CA VAL A 187 1.96 -4.40 17.50
C VAL A 187 1.21 -3.13 17.88
N THR A 188 1.31 -2.72 19.14
CA THR A 188 0.74 -1.45 19.63
C THR A 188 1.43 -0.25 18.99
N ASP A 189 0.65 0.79 18.64
CA ASP A 189 1.23 2.04 18.14
C ASP A 189 2.10 2.71 19.22
N ALA A 190 3.25 3.27 18.82
CA ALA A 190 4.12 4.01 19.71
C ALA A 190 3.46 5.35 20.08
N VAL A 191 2.94 5.41 21.30
CA VAL A 191 2.36 6.60 21.93
C VAL A 191 3.07 6.90 23.26
N PRO A 192 3.05 8.16 23.73
CA PRO A 192 3.44 8.49 25.10
C PRO A 192 2.75 7.58 26.13
N ALA A 193 3.45 7.29 27.24
CA ALA A 193 3.03 6.30 28.23
C ALA A 193 1.71 6.62 28.96
N ASP A 194 1.21 7.83 28.81
CA ASP A 194 -0.02 8.35 29.42
C ASP A 194 -1.23 8.32 28.47
N ILE A 195 -1.09 7.79 27.25
CA ILE A 195 -2.20 7.61 26.32
C ILE A 195 -2.76 6.19 26.42
N ASP A 196 -3.84 6.06 27.18
CA ASP A 196 -4.66 4.85 27.19
C ASP A 196 -5.51 4.74 25.92
N GLY A 197 -5.73 3.52 25.43
CA GLY A 197 -6.61 3.28 24.27
C GLY A 197 -5.92 3.39 22.91
N SER A 198 -4.59 3.46 22.87
CA SER A 198 -3.85 3.43 21.61
C SER A 198 -4.16 2.14 20.86
N GLY A 199 -4.50 2.32 19.58
CA GLY A 199 -4.61 1.21 18.66
C GLY A 199 -3.24 0.63 18.35
N GLY A 200 -3.21 -0.14 17.27
CA GLY A 200 -2.03 -0.78 16.78
C GLY A 200 -2.32 -1.41 15.43
N THR A 201 -1.50 -2.40 15.10
CA THR A 201 -1.54 -3.07 13.81
C THR A 201 -1.47 -4.57 14.06
N ASP A 202 -2.49 -5.29 13.59
CA ASP A 202 -2.43 -6.73 13.46
C ASP A 202 -1.64 -7.08 12.19
N ILE A 203 -0.72 -8.03 12.30
CA ILE A 203 0.17 -8.49 11.25
C ILE A 203 -0.03 -10.00 11.08
N TRP A 204 -0.42 -10.44 9.90
CA TRP A 204 -0.42 -11.86 9.53
C TRP A 204 0.68 -12.10 8.51
N VAL A 205 1.44 -13.16 8.72
CA VAL A 205 2.47 -13.64 7.80
C VAL A 205 1.96 -14.93 7.16
N PHE A 206 1.91 -14.95 5.83
CA PHE A 206 1.52 -16.10 5.04
C PHE A 206 2.72 -16.64 4.27
N LYS A 207 2.77 -17.96 4.09
CA LYS A 207 3.78 -18.67 3.31
C LYS A 207 3.12 -19.37 2.12
N GLY A 208 3.79 -19.39 0.98
CA GLY A 208 3.35 -20.16 -0.19
C GLY A 208 3.50 -21.68 0.03
N LEU A 209 2.44 -22.43 -0.27
CA LEU A 209 2.44 -23.91 -0.24
C LEU A 209 2.61 -24.52 -1.63
N LYS A 210 1.88 -23.98 -2.61
CA LYS A 210 1.87 -24.43 -4.01
C LYS A 210 1.43 -23.29 -4.91
N GLU A 211 1.84 -23.36 -6.18
CA GLU A 211 1.38 -22.43 -7.20
C GLU A 211 -0.16 -22.36 -7.23
N GLY A 212 -0.69 -21.14 -7.34
CA GLY A 212 -2.13 -20.87 -7.38
C GLY A 212 -2.53 -19.63 -6.59
N SER A 213 -3.81 -19.48 -6.29
CA SER A 213 -4.36 -18.29 -5.64
C SER A 213 -5.27 -18.66 -4.47
N THR A 214 -5.16 -17.90 -3.38
CA THR A 214 -6.06 -18.00 -2.22
C THR A 214 -6.70 -16.65 -1.95
N LEU A 215 -8.03 -16.60 -1.86
CA LEU A 215 -8.78 -15.42 -1.44
C LEU A 215 -9.09 -15.50 0.06
N LEU A 216 -8.68 -14.48 0.79
CA LEU A 216 -8.99 -14.30 2.20
C LEU A 216 -10.04 -13.20 2.40
N LYS A 217 -10.97 -13.43 3.31
CA LYS A 217 -11.88 -12.42 3.85
C LYS A 217 -11.45 -12.09 5.26
N PHE A 218 -11.14 -10.83 5.51
CA PHE A 218 -10.87 -10.27 6.82
C PHE A 218 -12.08 -9.53 7.34
N GLU A 219 -12.45 -9.78 8.60
CA GLU A 219 -13.59 -9.18 9.26
C GLU A 219 -13.14 -8.53 10.58
N TYR A 220 -13.48 -7.26 10.77
CA TYR A 220 -13.23 -6.54 12.02
C TYR A 220 -14.52 -6.41 12.82
N LEU A 221 -14.58 -7.04 13.98
CA LEU A 221 -15.78 -7.10 14.80
C LEU A 221 -15.44 -7.27 16.28
N GLN A 222 -16.41 -6.97 17.14
CA GLN A 222 -16.37 -7.48 18.51
C GLN A 222 -16.73 -8.96 18.51
N SER A 223 -16.07 -9.76 19.34
CA SER A 223 -16.21 -11.23 19.37
C SER A 223 -17.66 -11.72 19.62
N TRP A 224 -18.55 -10.87 20.12
CA TRP A 224 -19.95 -11.17 20.40
C TRP A 224 -20.94 -10.60 19.37
N LEU A 225 -20.48 -9.96 18.30
CA LEU A 225 -21.32 -9.47 17.20
C LEU A 225 -21.33 -10.46 16.04
N GLU A 226 -22.46 -10.54 15.34
CA GLU A 226 -22.57 -11.33 14.10
C GLU A 226 -22.08 -10.55 12.87
N ASN A 227 -22.28 -9.23 12.87
CA ASN A 227 -21.94 -8.36 11.74
C ASN A 227 -20.60 -7.65 11.98
N ALA A 228 -19.72 -7.70 10.98
CA ALA A 228 -18.46 -6.98 11.00
C ALA A 228 -18.64 -5.47 10.75
N PHE A 229 -17.84 -4.65 11.44
CA PHE A 229 -17.75 -3.22 11.19
C PHE A 229 -17.02 -2.93 9.88
N TYR A 230 -15.98 -3.71 9.59
CA TYR A 230 -15.22 -3.62 8.36
C TYR A 230 -14.99 -5.01 7.79
N THR A 231 -15.05 -5.10 6.47
CA THR A 231 -14.68 -6.30 5.72
C THR A 231 -13.66 -5.91 4.65
N LYS A 232 -12.58 -6.66 4.55
CA LYS A 232 -11.54 -6.51 3.51
C LYS A 232 -11.27 -7.85 2.85
N TYR A 233 -10.91 -7.83 1.58
CA TYR A 233 -10.60 -9.03 0.82
C TYR A 233 -9.20 -8.93 0.24
N PHE A 234 -8.45 -10.04 0.31
CA PHE A 234 -7.08 -10.10 -0.17
C PHE A 234 -6.89 -11.33 -1.03
N ASN A 235 -6.40 -11.13 -2.25
CA ASN A 235 -5.95 -12.22 -3.10
C ASN A 235 -4.45 -12.46 -2.87
N LEU A 236 -4.11 -13.69 -2.51
CA LEU A 236 -2.74 -14.16 -2.32
C LEU A 236 -2.38 -15.08 -3.48
N ALA A 237 -1.60 -14.57 -4.43
CA ALA A 237 -1.08 -15.35 -5.54
C ALA A 237 0.27 -15.94 -5.18
N VAL A 238 0.46 -17.23 -5.45
CA VAL A 238 1.68 -17.98 -5.22
C VAL A 238 2.24 -18.42 -6.55
N ASP A 239 3.48 -18.04 -6.83
CA ASP A 239 4.18 -18.43 -8.06
C ASP A 239 4.86 -19.81 -7.94
N LYS A 240 5.45 -20.28 -9.04
CA LYS A 240 6.21 -21.53 -9.11
C LYS A 240 7.41 -21.61 -8.15
N ASP A 241 7.92 -20.46 -7.71
CA ASP A 241 9.05 -20.33 -6.79
C ASP A 241 8.58 -20.15 -5.33
N LEU A 242 7.26 -20.31 -5.11
CA LEU A 242 6.54 -20.15 -3.84
C LEU A 242 6.57 -18.73 -3.25
N ASN A 243 6.83 -17.73 -4.09
CA ASN A 243 6.70 -16.33 -3.66
C ASN A 243 5.23 -15.96 -3.57
N VAL A 244 4.86 -15.25 -2.50
CA VAL A 244 3.49 -14.81 -2.27
C VAL A 244 3.37 -13.34 -2.62
N THR A 245 2.40 -13.00 -3.46
CA THR A 245 2.00 -11.62 -3.75
C THR A 245 0.61 -11.38 -3.18
N ILE A 246 0.45 -10.36 -2.34
CA ILE A 246 -0.87 -9.96 -1.81
C ILE A 246 -1.37 -8.75 -2.58
N THR A 247 -2.64 -8.81 -3.00
CA THR A 247 -3.40 -7.68 -3.55
C THR A 247 -4.68 -7.51 -2.76
N GLU A 248 -4.96 -6.31 -2.23
CA GLU A 248 -6.30 -5.98 -1.72
C GLU A 248 -7.27 -5.90 -2.90
N VAL A 249 -8.37 -6.65 -2.83
CA VAL A 249 -9.38 -6.72 -3.88
C VAL A 249 -10.72 -6.22 -3.35
N ALA A 250 -11.59 -5.78 -4.26
CA ALA A 250 -12.96 -5.41 -3.91
C ALA A 250 -13.71 -6.60 -3.30
N GLU A 251 -14.78 -6.29 -2.56
CA GLU A 251 -15.69 -7.32 -2.08
C GLU A 251 -16.16 -8.20 -3.25
N PRO A 252 -15.98 -9.53 -3.16
CA PRO A 252 -16.46 -10.43 -4.16
C PRO A 252 -17.99 -10.36 -4.25
N PRO A 253 -18.55 -10.69 -5.42
CA PRO A 253 -20.00 -10.72 -5.61
C PRO A 253 -20.66 -11.57 -4.51
N LYS A 254 -21.74 -11.07 -3.91
CA LYS A 254 -22.41 -11.77 -2.80
C LYS A 254 -23.04 -13.07 -3.30
N ASP A 255 -22.65 -14.20 -2.71
CA ASP A 255 -23.38 -15.46 -2.82
C ASP A 255 -24.67 -15.36 -1.96
N GLY A 256 -25.81 -14.96 -2.55
CA GLY A 256 -27.10 -14.89 -1.84
C GLY A 256 -28.25 -14.22 -2.62
N PRO A 257 -29.54 -14.52 -2.30
CA PRO A 257 -30.67 -14.25 -3.18
C PRO A 257 -31.14 -12.79 -3.06
N SER A 258 -30.47 -11.87 -3.74
CA SER A 258 -31.05 -10.57 -4.08
C SER A 258 -30.97 -10.38 -5.59
N SER A 259 -32.04 -10.74 -6.28
CA SER A 259 -32.20 -10.62 -7.73
C SER A 259 -30.99 -11.11 -8.54
N GLN A 260 -30.72 -12.41 -8.49
CA GLN A 260 -29.67 -13.04 -9.30
C GLN A 260 -29.93 -12.77 -10.79
N ILE A 261 -29.17 -11.84 -11.36
CA ILE A 261 -29.12 -11.66 -12.81
C ILE A 261 -28.22 -12.80 -13.31
N ASN A 262 -28.82 -13.79 -13.98
CA ASN A 262 -28.03 -14.79 -14.70
C ASN A 262 -27.03 -14.03 -15.59
N TYR A 263 -25.81 -14.54 -15.78
CA TYR A 263 -24.75 -13.88 -16.58
C TYR A 263 -24.03 -12.69 -15.92
N ASP A 264 -24.49 -12.15 -14.78
CA ASP A 264 -23.80 -11.08 -14.03
C ASP A 264 -22.78 -11.69 -13.06
N ILE A 265 -21.55 -11.80 -13.53
CA ILE A 265 -20.47 -12.56 -12.89
C ILE A 265 -19.75 -11.71 -11.85
N ASN A 266 -19.70 -10.38 -12.04
CA ASN A 266 -19.08 -9.44 -11.10
C ASN A 266 -20.06 -8.78 -10.12
N GLY A 267 -21.37 -9.05 -10.24
CA GLY A 267 -22.41 -8.54 -9.35
C GLY A 267 -22.67 -7.04 -9.51
N ASP A 268 -22.25 -6.42 -10.61
CA ASP A 268 -22.41 -4.97 -10.85
C ASP A 268 -23.80 -4.59 -11.40
N SER A 269 -24.71 -5.57 -11.46
CA SER A 269 -26.06 -5.48 -12.02
C SER A 269 -26.10 -5.25 -13.53
N LYS A 270 -25.00 -5.50 -14.25
CA LYS A 270 -24.91 -5.44 -15.71
C LYS A 270 -24.34 -6.75 -16.25
N VAL A 271 -24.76 -7.09 -17.45
CA VAL A 271 -24.21 -8.22 -18.21
C VAL A 271 -23.38 -7.65 -19.34
N SER A 272 -22.07 -7.84 -19.30
CA SER A 272 -21.11 -7.16 -20.17
C SER A 272 -19.90 -8.01 -20.55
N LEU A 273 -18.99 -7.44 -21.36
CA LEU A 273 -17.73 -8.09 -21.70
C LEU A 273 -16.84 -8.32 -20.47
N ILE A 274 -17.02 -7.55 -19.38
CA ILE A 274 -16.27 -7.71 -18.13
C ILE A 274 -16.58 -9.06 -17.50
N ASP A 275 -17.85 -9.47 -17.49
CA ASP A 275 -18.30 -10.78 -17.00
C ASP A 275 -17.65 -11.92 -17.79
N LEU A 276 -17.61 -11.79 -19.12
CA LEU A 276 -16.97 -12.79 -20.00
C LEU A 276 -15.46 -12.89 -19.75
N VAL A 277 -14.79 -11.77 -19.49
CA VAL A 277 -13.36 -11.74 -19.19
C VAL A 277 -13.10 -12.38 -17.83
N LEU A 278 -13.90 -12.07 -16.81
CA LEU A 278 -13.77 -12.65 -15.47
C LEU A 278 -14.02 -14.16 -15.48
N LEU A 279 -15.05 -14.64 -16.17
CA LEU A 279 -15.31 -16.08 -16.29
C LEU A 279 -14.14 -16.82 -16.95
N LYS A 280 -13.58 -16.28 -18.02
CA LYS A 280 -12.42 -16.87 -18.67
C LYS A 280 -11.19 -16.87 -17.78
N LYS A 281 -10.97 -15.78 -17.04
CA LYS A 281 -9.86 -15.67 -16.11
C LYS A 281 -10.01 -16.68 -14.96
N TYR A 282 -11.21 -16.83 -14.43
CA TYR A 282 -11.54 -17.86 -13.45
C TYR A 282 -11.19 -19.27 -13.93
N LEU A 283 -11.57 -19.61 -15.17
CA LEU A 283 -11.26 -20.92 -15.75
C LEU A 283 -9.77 -21.11 -16.07
N LEU A 284 -9.03 -20.01 -16.31
CA LEU A 284 -7.63 -20.06 -16.67
C LEU A 284 -6.74 -20.38 -15.47
N ASP A 285 -6.91 -19.65 -14.38
CA ASP A 285 -6.02 -19.73 -13.21
C ASP A 285 -6.73 -19.53 -11.87
N ASN A 286 -8.05 -19.33 -11.88
CA ASN A 286 -8.86 -19.19 -10.69
C ASN A 286 -8.37 -18.04 -9.77
N THR A 287 -7.73 -17.00 -10.33
CA THR A 287 -7.23 -15.86 -9.55
C THR A 287 -8.26 -14.74 -9.36
N VAL A 288 -9.46 -14.87 -9.93
CA VAL A 288 -10.53 -13.88 -9.82
C VAL A 288 -11.72 -14.48 -9.13
N VAL A 289 -12.44 -13.65 -8.39
CA VAL A 289 -13.66 -14.06 -7.71
C VAL A 289 -14.85 -13.75 -8.59
N ILE A 290 -15.77 -14.71 -8.67
CA ILE A 290 -16.95 -14.62 -9.51
C ILE A 290 -18.17 -15.09 -8.73
N ASN A 291 -19.35 -14.57 -9.09
CA ASN A 291 -20.61 -15.15 -8.67
C ASN A 291 -20.76 -16.52 -9.35
N LYS A 292 -20.58 -17.60 -8.59
CA LYS A 292 -20.60 -18.97 -9.12
C LYS A 292 -21.98 -19.37 -9.64
N ASP A 293 -23.04 -18.92 -8.97
CA ASP A 293 -24.40 -19.22 -9.38
C ASP A 293 -24.79 -18.46 -10.67
N ALA A 294 -24.23 -17.26 -10.91
CA ALA A 294 -24.41 -16.54 -12.17
C ALA A 294 -23.47 -17.03 -13.28
N ALA A 295 -22.36 -17.67 -12.91
CA ALA A 295 -21.37 -18.24 -13.82
C ALA A 295 -21.72 -19.65 -14.31
N ASP A 296 -22.45 -20.45 -13.52
CA ASP A 296 -23.07 -21.73 -13.95
C ASP A 296 -24.33 -21.43 -14.77
N ILE A 297 -24.13 -21.06 -16.02
CA ILE A 297 -25.14 -20.47 -16.89
C ILE A 297 -26.13 -21.54 -17.36
N ASN A 298 -25.66 -22.75 -17.63
CA ASN A 298 -26.52 -23.87 -18.02
C ASN A 298 -27.09 -24.63 -16.81
N ARG A 299 -26.67 -24.29 -15.58
CA ARG A 299 -27.12 -24.89 -14.32
C ARG A 299 -26.83 -26.38 -14.22
N ASP A 300 -25.71 -26.81 -14.78
CA ASP A 300 -25.27 -28.20 -14.72
C ASP A 300 -24.38 -28.49 -13.50
N GLY A 301 -24.13 -27.48 -12.67
CA GLY A 301 -23.30 -27.54 -11.47
C GLY A 301 -21.80 -27.40 -11.75
N GLN A 302 -21.38 -27.20 -13.00
CA GLN A 302 -19.99 -27.10 -13.40
C GLN A 302 -19.72 -25.83 -14.19
N ILE A 303 -18.94 -24.91 -13.62
CA ILE A 303 -18.47 -23.72 -14.34
C ILE A 303 -17.34 -24.13 -15.29
N ASN A 304 -17.61 -24.09 -16.60
CA ASN A 304 -16.66 -24.55 -17.62
C ASN A 304 -16.77 -23.77 -18.96
N ALA A 305 -16.10 -24.27 -20.00
CA ALA A 305 -16.05 -23.62 -21.32
C ALA A 305 -17.43 -23.50 -22.00
N ILE A 306 -18.41 -24.32 -21.60
CA ILE A 306 -19.80 -24.24 -22.07
C ILE A 306 -20.43 -22.93 -21.59
N ASP A 307 -20.26 -22.58 -20.31
CA ASP A 307 -20.77 -21.33 -19.75
C ASP A 307 -20.18 -20.10 -20.44
N VAL A 308 -18.87 -20.15 -20.75
CA VAL A 308 -18.21 -19.10 -21.55
C VAL A 308 -18.87 -18.93 -22.92
N ALA A 309 -19.20 -20.03 -23.59
CA ALA A 309 -19.85 -20.00 -24.90
C ALA A 309 -21.28 -19.43 -24.80
N LEU A 310 -22.01 -19.77 -23.75
CA LEU A 310 -23.35 -19.27 -23.49
C LEU A 310 -23.35 -17.77 -23.15
N LEU A 311 -22.46 -17.32 -22.27
CA LEU A 311 -22.28 -15.91 -21.95
C LEU A 311 -21.92 -15.09 -23.19
N ARG A 312 -20.99 -15.60 -24.00
CA ARG A 312 -20.61 -14.95 -25.26
C ARG A 312 -21.80 -14.80 -26.21
N LYS A 313 -22.69 -15.80 -26.27
CA LYS A 313 -23.90 -15.74 -27.09
C LYS A 313 -24.87 -14.66 -26.60
N VAL A 314 -25.03 -14.51 -25.29
CA VAL A 314 -25.89 -13.48 -24.67
C VAL A 314 -25.38 -12.07 -24.98
N LEU A 315 -24.07 -11.85 -25.00
CA LEU A 315 -23.48 -10.53 -25.31
C LEU A 315 -23.58 -10.13 -26.80
N LEU A 316 -23.98 -11.06 -27.67
CA LEU A 316 -24.09 -10.83 -29.12
C LEU A 316 -25.53 -10.60 -29.60
N THR A 317 -26.51 -10.69 -28.68
CA THR A 317 -27.95 -10.47 -28.93
C THR A 317 -28.41 -9.16 -28.34
#